data_AF-A0A349BNM3-F1
#
_entry.id   AF-A0A349BNM3-F1
#
_cell.length_a   1.000
_cell.length_b   1.000
_cell.length_c   1.000
_cell.angle_alpha   90.00
_cell.angle_beta   90.00
_cell.angle_gamma   90.00
#
_symmetry.space_group_name_H-M   'P 1'
#
loop_
_entity.id
_entity.type
_entity.pdbx_description
1 polymer ?
#
loop_
_entity_poly.entity_id
_entity_poly.type
_entity_poly.pdbx_seq_one_letter_code
_entity_poly.pdbx_strand_id
1 'polypeptide(L)'
;MEKHFSEMAKCLSEGRPYVMLVGDSSVSNIYFATSDFLVEIAERNGFKIRNKWGYKIKNRYMRFDRKGRGGIIEIDWVLEFIRN
;
A
#
# COMPACT_ATOMS: atom_id res chain seq x y z
N MET A 1 9.74 3.66 2.43
CA MET A 1 9.39 2.66 1.41
C MET A 1 10.27 2.72 0.16
N GLU A 2 11.01 3.81 -0.11
CA GLU A 2 12.02 3.89 -1.20
C GLU A 2 12.93 2.65 -1.25
N LYS A 3 13.69 2.40 -0.17
CA LYS A 3 14.60 1.24 -0.07
C LYS A 3 13.88 -0.11 -0.28
N HIS A 4 12.63 -0.22 0.16
CA HIS A 4 11.86 -1.45 -0.01
C HIS A 4 11.65 -1.75 -1.51
N PHE A 5 11.19 -0.76 -2.28
CA PHE A 5 11.00 -0.94 -3.71
C PHE A 5 12.34 -1.09 -4.45
N SER A 6 13.39 -0.34 -4.07
CA SER A 6 14.71 -0.49 -4.70
C SER A 6 15.31 -1.89 -4.52
N GLU A 7 15.14 -2.51 -3.35
CA GLU A 7 15.58 -3.90 -3.13
C GLU A 7 14.67 -4.90 -3.84
N MET A 8 13.35 -4.67 -3.85
CA MET A 8 12.43 -5.54 -4.59
C MET A 8 12.73 -5.57 -6.09
N ALA A 9 13.11 -4.44 -6.69
CA ALA A 9 13.49 -4.37 -8.10
C ALA A 9 14.71 -5.24 -8.43
N LYS A 10 15.61 -5.49 -7.47
CA LYS A 10 16.78 -6.37 -7.66
C LYS A 10 16.40 -7.85 -7.63
N CYS A 11 15.38 -8.20 -6.86
CA CYS A 11 15.00 -9.59 -6.62
C CYS A 11 13.89 -10.08 -7.57
N LEU A 12 13.01 -9.19 -8.05
CA LEU A 12 11.89 -9.54 -8.90
C LEU A 12 12.29 -9.53 -10.39
N SER A 13 11.97 -10.60 -11.11
CA SER A 13 12.16 -10.64 -12.56
C SER A 13 11.19 -9.71 -13.29
N GLU A 14 11.60 -9.17 -14.44
CA GLU A 14 10.74 -8.35 -15.31
C GLU A 14 9.44 -9.05 -15.67
N GLY A 15 8.37 -8.26 -15.80
CA GLY A 15 7.03 -8.76 -16.15
C GLY A 15 6.32 -9.55 -15.04
N ARG A 16 6.97 -9.86 -13.91
CA ARG A 16 6.32 -10.54 -12.79
C ARG A 16 5.50 -9.58 -11.93
N PRO A 17 4.29 -9.98 -11.49
CA PRO A 17 3.45 -9.14 -10.66
C PRO A 17 4.00 -9.05 -9.23
N TYR A 18 3.95 -7.84 -8.68
CA TYR A 18 4.20 -7.55 -7.26
C TYR A 18 2.95 -6.91 -6.67
N VAL A 19 2.34 -7.57 -5.68
CA VAL A 19 1.08 -7.11 -5.06
C VAL A 19 1.33 -6.61 -3.64
N MET A 20 0.80 -5.44 -3.32
CA MET A 20 0.86 -4.81 -2.01
C MET A 20 -0.55 -4.43 -1.56
N LEU A 21 -0.91 -4.78 -0.31
CA LEU A 21 -2.13 -4.31 0.32
C LEU A 21 -1.80 -3.20 1.31
N VAL A 22 -2.55 -2.09 1.23
CA VAL A 22 -2.35 -0.93 2.10
C VAL A 22 -3.64 -0.18 2.35
N GLY A 23 -3.83 0.31 3.56
CA GLY A 23 -4.88 1.28 3.86
C GLY A 23 -4.34 2.70 3.81
N ASP A 24 -5.17 3.65 3.40
CA ASP A 24 -4.83 5.05 3.60
C ASP A 24 -4.76 5.39 5.09
N SER A 25 -4.02 6.45 5.40
CA SER A 25 -3.67 6.78 6.77
C SER A 25 -4.22 8.15 7.17
N SER A 26 -4.30 8.38 8.48
CA SER A 26 -4.51 9.70 9.04
C SER A 26 -3.31 10.02 9.94
N VAL A 27 -2.65 11.13 9.67
CA VAL A 27 -1.49 11.61 10.44
C VAL A 27 -1.88 12.94 11.05
N SER A 28 -1.87 13.04 12.38
CA SER A 28 -2.31 14.24 13.10
C SER A 28 -3.71 14.71 12.68
N ASN A 29 -4.64 13.76 12.47
CA ASN A 29 -6.00 13.97 11.97
C ASN A 29 -6.10 14.51 10.54
N ILE A 30 -4.99 14.52 9.79
CA ILE A 30 -4.97 14.88 8.37
C ILE A 30 -4.98 13.59 7.56
N TYR A 31 -5.96 13.45 6.67
CA TYR A 31 -6.02 12.33 5.73
C TYR A 31 -4.80 12.36 4.80
N PHE A 32 -4.20 11.19 4.60
CA PHE A 32 -3.07 10.98 3.71
C PHE A 32 -3.36 9.77 2.83
N ALA A 33 -3.39 9.99 1.52
CA ALA A 33 -3.59 8.95 0.50
C ALA A 33 -2.34 8.09 0.37
N THR A 34 -2.03 7.30 1.40
CA THR A 34 -0.86 6.42 1.48
C THR A 34 -0.77 5.51 0.26
N SER A 35 -1.92 5.02 -0.23
CA SER A 35 -1.97 4.17 -1.40
C SER A 35 -1.43 4.85 -2.66
N ASP A 36 -1.78 6.11 -2.92
CA ASP A 36 -1.27 6.89 -4.07
C ASP A 36 0.21 7.23 -3.89
N PHE A 37 0.60 7.68 -2.69
CA PHE A 37 1.99 8.02 -2.42
C PHE A 37 2.94 6.80 -2.58
N LEU A 38 2.47 5.60 -2.24
CA LEU A 38 3.24 4.37 -2.47
C LEU A 38 3.37 4.02 -3.96
N VAL A 39 2.38 4.36 -4.79
CA VAL A 39 2.50 4.22 -6.25
C VAL A 39 3.62 5.12 -6.76
N GLU A 40 3.65 6.39 -6.37
CA GLU A 40 4.70 7.33 -6.77
C GLU A 40 6.10 6.87 -6.32
N ILE A 41 6.23 6.29 -5.12
CA ILE A 41 7.49 5.69 -4.67
C ILE A 41 7.85 4.49 -5.54
N ALA A 42 6.91 3.58 -5.81
CA ALA A 42 7.17 2.39 -6.62
C ALA A 42 7.66 2.76 -8.02
N GLU A 43 7.03 3.74 -8.66
CA GLU A 43 7.36 4.19 -10.02
C GLU A 43 8.77 4.77 -10.12
N ARG A 44 9.18 5.56 -9.12
CA ARG A 44 10.55 6.09 -9.02
C ARG A 44 11.61 5.00 -8.82
N ASN A 45 11.20 3.79 -8.43
CA ASN A 45 12.08 2.66 -8.14
C ASN A 45 11.93 1.51 -9.16
N GLY A 46 11.53 1.82 -10.39
CA GLY A 46 11.55 0.85 -11.50
C GLY A 46 10.33 -0.06 -11.57
N PHE A 47 9.21 0.34 -10.99
CA PHE A 47 7.93 -0.33 -11.19
C PHE A 47 6.97 0.53 -12.02
N LYS A 48 5.87 -0.08 -12.46
CA LYS A 48 4.67 0.59 -12.95
C LYS A 48 3.45 -0.01 -12.28
N ILE A 49 2.46 0.81 -11.98
CA ILE A 49 1.16 0.30 -11.54
C ILE A 49 0.47 -0.39 -12.73
N ARG A 50 0.05 -1.64 -12.51
CA ARG A 50 -0.82 -2.40 -13.42
C ARG A 50 -2.28 -2.27 -13.03
N ASN A 51 -2.58 -2.34 -11.74
CA ASN A 51 -3.96 -2.24 -11.25
C ASN A 51 -4.07 -1.59 -9.88
N LYS A 52 -5.01 -0.64 -9.81
CA LYS A 52 -5.56 0.14 -8.70
C LYS A 52 -6.95 -0.28 -8.23
N TRP A 53 -7.16 -1.04 -7.15
CA TRP A 53 -8.53 -1.20 -6.62
C TRP A 53 -8.59 -1.32 -5.11
N GLY A 54 -9.76 -1.03 -4.54
CA GLY A 54 -9.96 -1.10 -3.10
C GLY A 54 -11.30 -1.72 -2.74
N TYR A 55 -11.37 -2.34 -1.56
CA TYR A 55 -12.60 -2.89 -1.02
C TYR A 55 -12.86 -2.37 0.40
N LYS A 56 -14.13 -2.18 0.71
CA LYS A 56 -14.56 -1.77 2.06
C LYS A 56 -14.39 -2.94 3.03
N ILE A 57 -13.66 -2.72 4.11
CA ILE A 57 -13.48 -3.73 5.16
C ILE A 57 -14.79 -3.84 5.95
N LYS A 58 -15.42 -5.01 5.91
CA LYS A 58 -16.68 -5.30 6.60
C LYS A 58 -16.45 -5.80 8.03
N ASN A 59 -15.59 -6.80 8.19
CA ASN A 59 -15.33 -7.46 9.46
C ASN A 59 -13.91 -7.15 9.94
N ARG A 60 -13.77 -6.11 10.77
CA ARG A 60 -12.49 -5.75 11.39
C ARG A 60 -12.28 -6.61 12.63
N TYR A 61 -11.27 -7.45 12.60
CA TYR A 61 -10.88 -8.22 13.77
C TYR A 61 -9.50 -7.78 14.26
N MET A 62 -9.40 -7.53 15.55
CA MET A 62 -8.15 -7.19 16.20
C MET A 62 -8.09 -7.88 17.54
N ARG A 63 -6.99 -8.59 17.81
CA ARG A 63 -6.84 -9.42 19.01
C ARG A 63 -6.58 -8.61 20.29
N PHE A 64 -6.43 -7.30 20.18
CA PHE A 64 -6.11 -6.42 21.31
C PHE A 64 -6.89 -5.10 21.20
N ASP A 65 -7.25 -4.55 22.35
CA ASP A 65 -7.91 -3.25 22.44
C ASP A 65 -6.91 -2.12 22.14
N ARG A 66 -7.30 -1.23 21.23
CA ARG A 66 -6.52 -0.04 20.87
C ARG A 66 -6.83 1.18 21.76
N LYS A 67 -7.78 1.09 22.70
CA LYS A 67 -8.21 2.21 23.57
C LYS A 67 -8.53 3.48 22.76
N GLY A 68 -9.17 3.31 21.60
CA GLY A 68 -9.49 4.40 20.67
C GLY A 68 -8.31 5.02 19.90
N ARG A 69 -7.10 4.44 19.97
CA ARG A 69 -5.90 4.97 19.30
C ARG A 69 -5.69 4.34 17.91
N GLY A 70 -5.19 5.12 16.95
CA GLY A 70 -4.70 4.60 15.67
C GLY A 70 -5.70 4.54 14.52
N GLY A 71 -6.85 5.20 14.65
CA GLY A 71 -7.84 5.34 13.57
C GLY A 71 -8.45 4.02 13.09
N ILE A 72 -9.43 4.14 12.20
CA ILE A 72 -10.06 2.99 11.53
C ILE A 72 -9.74 3.10 10.04
N ILE A 73 -9.14 2.06 9.49
CA ILE A 73 -8.96 1.93 8.04
C ILE A 73 -10.28 1.45 7.45
N GLU A 74 -10.85 2.24 6.54
CA GLU A 74 -12.13 1.92 5.91
C GLU A 74 -12.00 1.01 4.68
N ILE A 75 -10.96 1.26 3.89
CA ILE A 75 -10.70 0.64 2.60
C ILE A 75 -9.32 -0.01 2.64
N ASP A 76 -9.24 -1.27 2.24
CA ASP A 76 -7.97 -1.91 1.87
C ASP A 76 -7.76 -1.69 0.38
N TRP A 77 -6.68 -1.00 0.02
CA TRP A 77 -6.23 -0.85 -1.36
C TRP A 77 -5.32 -2.01 -1.73
N VAL A 78 -5.62 -2.63 -2.86
CA VAL A 78 -4.80 -3.63 -3.54
C VAL A 78 -4.07 -2.94 -4.67
N LEU A 79 -2.75 -2.89 -4.55
CA LEU A 79 -1.84 -2.30 -5.52
C LEU A 79 -1.11 -3.42 -6.23
N GLU A 80 -1.24 -3.48 -7.54
CA GLU A 80 -0.55 -4.45 -8.36
C GLU A 80 0.45 -3.74 -9.27
N PHE A 81 1.72 -4.08 -9.12
CA PHE A 81 2.82 -3.50 -9.87
C PHE A 81 3.46 -4.53 -10.80
N ILE A 82 4.09 -4.05 -11.88
CA ILE A 82 5.06 -4.80 -12.68
C ILE A 82 6.40 -4.08 -12.61
N ARG A 83 7.51 -4.84 -12.54
CA ARG A 83 8.85 -4.26 -12.71
C ARG A 83 9.08 -3.89 -14.18
N ASN A 84 9.49 -2.64 -14.41
CA ASN A 84 9.95 -2.15 -15.70
C ASN A 84 11.29 -2.75 -16.10
#